data_AF-A0AAV8TXQ2-F1
#
_entry.id   AF-A0AAV8TXQ2-F1
#
_cell.length_a   1.000
_cell.length_b   1.000
_cell.length_c   1.000
_cell.angle_alpha   90.00
_cell.angle_beta   90.00
_cell.angle_gamma   90.00
#
_symmetry.space_group_name_H-M   'P 1'
#
loop_
_entity.id
_entity.type
_entity.pdbx_description
1 polymer ?
#
loop_
_entity_poly.entity_id
_entity_poly.type
_entity_poly.pdbx_seq_one_letter_code
_entity_poly.pdbx_strand_id
1 'polypeptide(L)'
;MASFLFHLILCLLLFLLPSCSVAQTGRDVRVGDSLTAAAENSSWISPSGEFAFGFYQLESNKDLYLLAIWYAKIQQRTIVWYANEGILAPKQSKVELNSSQGLVLIDDRGNQLWTSPTKSGVVAFGSMRDSGNFVLQDSSSDMLWESFNDPADTILPGQYYYPKTSAGDQNWTALWSQPDDICISNRVTTGSGTCGYNSICTLQTDKRPSCHCPDGYSLLDPNDSYGACKPNYTQICGEDEGGPVENLYDFEELTNIDWPEADYALLQPFNEGQCRQSCLHDCLCAVAIFRSGDMCWKKSCHSQMVE
;
A
#
# COMPACT_ATOMS: atom_id res chain seq x y z
N MET A 1 -47.36 34.09 -25.15
CA MET A 1 -46.36 33.85 -26.22
C MET A 1 -45.06 34.60 -25.98
N ALA A 2 -45.06 35.90 -25.68
CA ALA A 2 -43.82 36.69 -25.48
C ALA A 2 -42.92 36.21 -24.31
N SER A 3 -43.50 35.77 -23.19
CA SER A 3 -42.72 35.28 -22.03
C SER A 3 -42.01 33.95 -22.30
N PHE A 4 -42.64 33.04 -23.04
CA PHE A 4 -42.01 31.78 -23.47
C PHE A 4 -40.85 32.01 -24.44
N LEU A 5 -40.99 32.96 -25.37
CA LEU A 5 -39.92 33.37 -26.27
C LEU A 5 -38.73 33.98 -25.50
N PHE A 6 -38.99 34.78 -24.46
CA PHE A 6 -37.93 35.38 -23.64
C PHE A 6 -37.14 34.32 -22.86
N HIS A 7 -37.80 33.32 -22.28
CA HIS A 7 -37.11 32.23 -21.56
C HIS A 7 -36.34 31.31 -22.51
N LEU A 8 -36.85 31.07 -23.72
CA LEU A 8 -36.15 30.30 -24.75
C LEU A 8 -34.85 31.00 -25.20
N ILE A 9 -34.91 32.33 -25.42
CA ILE A 9 -33.75 33.14 -25.81
C ILE A 9 -32.72 33.21 -24.67
N LEU A 10 -33.15 33.35 -23.42
CA LEU A 10 -32.26 33.35 -22.25
C LEU A 10 -31.56 31.98 -22.07
N CYS A 11 -32.26 30.88 -22.35
CA CYS A 11 -31.69 29.52 -22.31
C CYS A 11 -30.66 29.33 -23.44
N LEU A 12 -30.95 29.80 -24.66
CA LEU A 12 -30.03 29.78 -25.80
C LEU A 12 -28.76 30.63 -25.58
N LEU A 13 -28.87 31.76 -24.87
CA LEU A 13 -27.72 32.59 -24.49
C LEU A 13 -26.79 31.93 -23.45
N LEU A 14 -27.33 31.07 -22.58
CA LEU A 14 -26.52 30.27 -21.65
C LEU A 14 -25.71 29.16 -22.35
N PHE A 15 -26.18 28.65 -23.49
CA PHE A 15 -25.45 27.70 -24.34
C PHE A 15 -24.42 28.36 -25.28
N LEU A 16 -24.47 29.69 -25.44
CA LEU A 16 -23.54 30.47 -26.28
C LEU A 16 -22.38 31.09 -25.50
N LEU A 17 -22.32 30.90 -24.18
CA LEU A 17 -21.07 31.13 -23.45
C LEU A 17 -20.06 30.09 -23.96
N PRO A 18 -18.94 30.50 -24.57
CA PRO A 18 -17.86 29.57 -24.84
C PRO A 18 -17.42 29.04 -23.48
N SER A 19 -17.79 27.80 -23.19
CA SER A 19 -17.12 27.04 -22.16
C SER A 19 -15.70 26.85 -22.68
N CYS A 20 -14.81 27.80 -22.41
CA CYS A 20 -13.38 27.57 -22.48
C CYS A 20 -13.02 26.61 -21.36
N SER A 21 -13.53 25.38 -21.43
CA SER A 21 -12.84 24.24 -20.88
C SER A 21 -11.63 24.08 -21.78
N VAL A 22 -10.52 24.71 -21.41
CA VAL A 22 -9.23 24.25 -21.88
C VAL A 22 -9.10 22.85 -21.29
N ALA A 23 -9.60 21.85 -22.01
CA ALA A 23 -9.20 20.48 -21.78
C ALA A 23 -7.73 20.44 -22.17
N GLN A 24 -6.84 20.69 -21.21
CA GLN A 24 -5.43 20.41 -21.39
C GLN A 24 -5.32 18.89 -21.47
N THR A 25 -5.36 18.36 -22.70
CA THR A 25 -4.94 16.99 -22.96
C THR A 25 -3.50 16.88 -22.47
N GLY A 26 -3.19 15.90 -21.61
CA GLY A 26 -1.86 15.70 -21.06
C GLY A 26 -0.83 15.72 -22.18
N ARG A 27 -0.05 16.80 -22.23
CA ARG A 27 0.94 17.09 -23.26
C ARG A 27 2.30 17.15 -22.59
N ASP A 28 3.33 16.68 -23.29
CA ASP A 28 4.71 16.83 -22.85
C ASP A 28 5.02 18.30 -22.57
N VAL A 29 5.63 18.53 -21.41
CA VAL A 29 6.17 19.81 -20.97
C VAL A 29 7.47 20.04 -21.71
N ARG A 30 7.55 21.09 -22.51
CA ARG A 30 8.74 21.42 -23.30
C ARG A 30 9.69 22.30 -22.50
N VAL A 31 10.96 22.29 -22.86
CA VAL A 31 11.94 23.23 -22.31
C VAL A 31 11.44 24.67 -22.54
N GLY A 32 11.47 25.48 -21.48
CA GLY A 32 10.96 26.85 -21.44
C GLY A 32 9.48 26.95 -21.04
N ASP A 33 8.73 25.84 -21.02
CA ASP A 33 7.39 25.85 -20.44
C ASP A 33 7.47 26.11 -18.94
N SER A 34 6.53 26.91 -18.44
CA SER A 34 6.50 27.29 -17.04
C SER A 34 5.08 27.40 -16.49
N LEU A 35 4.97 27.24 -15.18
CA LEU A 35 3.76 27.53 -14.41
C LEU A 35 4.08 28.66 -13.44
N THR A 36 3.08 29.49 -13.13
CA THR A 36 3.20 30.59 -12.18
C THR A 36 2.23 30.39 -11.03
N ALA A 37 2.69 30.67 -9.81
CA ALA A 37 1.89 30.66 -8.60
C ALA A 37 0.87 31.81 -8.62
N ALA A 38 -0.28 31.55 -9.24
CA ALA A 38 -1.39 32.48 -9.39
C ALA A 38 -2.71 31.80 -9.06
N ALA A 39 -3.76 32.62 -8.88
CA ALA A 39 -5.11 32.12 -8.55
C ALA A 39 -5.73 31.28 -9.68
N GLU A 40 -5.25 31.45 -10.91
CA GLU A 40 -5.62 30.59 -12.03
C GLU A 40 -4.81 29.28 -11.95
N ASN A 41 -5.52 28.16 -11.82
CA ASN A 41 -4.93 26.83 -11.62
C ASN A 41 -4.26 26.28 -12.88
N SER A 42 -3.16 26.89 -13.33
CA SER A 42 -2.31 26.29 -14.35
C SER A 42 -1.58 25.09 -13.74
N SER A 43 -1.72 23.91 -14.37
CA SER A 43 -1.05 22.67 -13.94
C SER A 43 -0.73 21.82 -15.16
N TRP A 44 0.29 20.98 -15.05
CA TRP A 44 0.59 19.95 -16.04
C TRP A 44 -0.14 18.67 -15.66
N ILE A 45 -1.09 18.26 -16.50
CA ILE A 45 -2.05 17.20 -16.20
C ILE A 45 -1.62 15.90 -16.88
N SER A 46 -1.86 14.76 -16.24
CA SER A 46 -1.63 13.44 -16.84
C SER A 46 -2.60 13.16 -18.00
N PRO A 47 -2.25 12.29 -18.96
CA PRO A 47 -3.15 11.90 -20.06
C PRO A 47 -4.55 11.46 -19.61
N SER A 48 -4.67 10.71 -18.50
CA SER A 48 -5.95 10.28 -17.92
C SER A 48 -6.71 11.41 -17.21
N GLY A 49 -6.03 12.52 -16.90
CA GLY A 49 -6.55 13.60 -16.08
C GLY A 49 -6.64 13.27 -14.60
N GLU A 50 -6.09 12.14 -14.13
CA GLU A 50 -6.16 11.74 -12.72
C GLU A 50 -5.17 12.49 -11.85
N PHE A 51 -3.99 12.80 -12.37
CA PHE A 51 -2.95 13.51 -11.64
C PHE A 51 -2.62 14.85 -12.29
N ALA A 52 -2.22 15.81 -11.47
CA ALA A 52 -1.72 17.09 -11.93
C ALA A 52 -0.50 17.52 -11.10
N PHE A 53 0.47 18.13 -11.77
CA PHE A 53 1.64 18.77 -11.19
C PHE A 53 1.50 20.30 -11.31
N GLY A 54 1.78 21.04 -10.24
CA GLY A 54 1.79 22.51 -10.29
C GLY A 54 1.74 23.17 -8.92
N PHE A 55 1.26 24.41 -8.88
CA PHE A 55 1.12 25.16 -7.63
C PHE A 55 -0.24 24.90 -6.98
N TYR A 56 -0.19 24.42 -5.74
CA TYR A 56 -1.33 24.26 -4.85
C TYR A 56 -1.40 25.45 -3.89
N GLN A 57 -2.45 26.27 -4.00
CA GLN A 57 -2.69 27.41 -3.11
C GLN A 57 -3.18 26.94 -1.74
N LEU A 58 -2.59 27.46 -0.65
CA LEU A 58 -3.08 27.13 0.69
C LEU A 58 -4.36 27.88 1.05
N GLU A 59 -5.26 27.19 1.74
CA GLU A 59 -6.50 27.79 2.26
C GLU A 59 -6.22 28.79 3.40
N SER A 60 -5.19 28.53 4.22
CA SER A 60 -4.81 29.38 5.34
C SER A 60 -4.18 30.71 4.91
N ASN A 61 -3.51 30.74 3.76
CA ASN A 61 -2.90 31.94 3.21
C ASN A 61 -2.84 31.90 1.67
N LYS A 62 -3.62 32.77 1.04
CA LYS A 62 -3.76 32.86 -0.42
C LYS A 62 -2.54 33.41 -1.15
N ASP A 63 -1.54 33.90 -0.42
CA ASP A 63 -0.27 34.37 -0.97
C ASP A 63 0.86 33.32 -0.88
N LEU A 64 0.57 32.12 -0.36
CA LEU A 64 1.52 31.01 -0.26
C LEU A 64 1.05 29.80 -1.07
N TYR A 65 1.99 29.18 -1.78
CA TYR A 65 1.75 28.07 -2.68
C TYR A 65 2.75 26.95 -2.44
N LEU A 66 2.26 25.71 -2.50
CA LEU A 66 3.07 24.51 -2.48
C LEU A 66 3.25 23.99 -3.91
N LEU A 67 4.48 23.70 -4.34
CA LEU A 67 4.71 23.01 -5.60
C LEU A 67 4.52 21.50 -5.38
N ALA A 68 3.49 20.91 -5.99
CA ALA A 68 3.00 19.59 -5.61
C ALA A 68 2.42 18.78 -6.78
N ILE A 69 2.20 17.48 -6.52
CA ILE A 69 1.37 16.58 -7.32
C ILE A 69 0.12 16.23 -6.49
N TRP A 70 -1.05 16.23 -7.12
CA TRP A 70 -2.32 15.86 -6.48
C TRP A 70 -3.24 15.08 -7.42
N TYR A 71 -4.25 14.43 -6.84
CA TYR A 71 -5.37 13.86 -7.58
C TYR A 71 -6.30 14.97 -8.14
N ALA A 72 -6.29 15.16 -9.45
CA ALA A 72 -6.98 16.28 -10.11
C ALA A 72 -8.51 16.11 -10.18
N LYS A 73 -9.02 14.88 -10.14
CA LYS A 73 -10.47 14.59 -10.19
C LYS A 73 -11.17 14.62 -8.83
N ILE A 74 -10.43 14.77 -7.74
CA ILE A 74 -11.00 14.85 -6.38
C ILE A 74 -11.24 16.32 -6.05
N GLN A 75 -12.47 16.67 -5.62
CA GLN A 75 -12.84 18.06 -5.32
C GLN A 75 -11.96 18.65 -4.22
N GLN A 76 -11.75 17.89 -3.15
CA GLN A 76 -10.75 18.20 -2.13
C GLN A 76 -9.42 17.59 -2.57
N ARG A 77 -8.61 18.38 -3.26
CA ARG A 77 -7.34 17.92 -3.85
C ARG A 77 -6.47 17.25 -2.80
N THR A 78 -6.22 15.96 -2.97
CA THR A 78 -5.31 15.18 -2.12
C THR A 78 -3.90 15.27 -2.71
N ILE A 79 -2.98 15.88 -1.96
CA ILE A 79 -1.56 15.97 -2.31
C ILE A 79 -0.92 14.59 -2.10
N VAL A 80 -0.11 14.15 -3.06
CA VAL A 80 0.58 12.85 -3.04
C VAL A 80 2.10 12.99 -3.15
N TRP A 81 2.58 14.18 -3.48
CA TRP A 81 4.00 14.51 -3.54
C TRP A 81 4.17 16.03 -3.49
N TYR A 82 5.29 16.50 -2.94
CA TYR A 82 5.65 17.93 -2.94
C TYR A 82 7.15 18.14 -3.12
N ALA A 83 7.50 19.25 -3.77
CA ALA A 83 8.88 19.67 -3.97
C ALA A 83 9.41 20.45 -2.75
N ASN A 84 10.72 20.76 -2.79
CA ASN A 84 11.37 21.70 -1.88
C ASN A 84 11.14 21.40 -0.39
N GLU A 85 11.10 20.12 -0.02
CA GLU A 85 10.87 19.67 1.37
C GLU A 85 9.58 20.23 1.99
N GLY A 86 8.61 20.63 1.16
CA GLY A 86 7.35 21.24 1.61
C GLY A 86 7.44 22.73 1.91
N ILE A 87 8.60 23.37 1.69
CA ILE A 87 8.79 24.80 1.88
C ILE A 87 7.97 25.56 0.81
N LEU A 88 7.11 26.44 1.30
CA LEU A 88 6.14 27.18 0.50
C LEU A 88 6.80 28.29 -0.33
N ALA A 89 6.32 28.45 -1.55
CA ALA A 89 6.72 29.52 -2.45
C ALA A 89 5.75 30.72 -2.34
N PRO A 90 6.26 31.97 -2.41
CA PRO A 90 5.41 33.15 -2.45
C PRO A 90 4.59 33.19 -3.76
N LYS A 91 3.48 33.92 -3.74
CA LYS A 91 2.71 34.25 -4.95
C LYS A 91 3.61 34.85 -6.03
N GLN A 92 3.30 34.58 -7.30
CA GLN A 92 4.11 34.93 -8.48
C GLN A 92 5.45 34.17 -8.62
N SER A 93 5.76 33.23 -7.73
CA SER A 93 6.82 32.25 -7.98
C SER A 93 6.56 31.48 -9.27
N LYS A 94 7.63 31.04 -9.94
CA LYS A 94 7.56 30.35 -11.22
C LYS A 94 8.34 29.04 -11.16
N VAL A 95 7.74 27.95 -11.65
CA VAL A 95 8.49 26.72 -11.95
C VAL A 95 8.63 26.61 -13.47
N GLU A 96 9.85 26.41 -13.95
CA GLU A 96 10.16 26.31 -15.38
C GLU A 96 10.96 25.04 -15.66
N LEU A 97 10.68 24.42 -16.81
CA LEU A 97 11.51 23.32 -17.29
C LEU A 97 12.75 23.85 -18.02
N ASN A 98 13.90 23.67 -17.42
CA ASN A 98 15.20 24.07 -17.94
C ASN A 98 15.95 22.86 -18.53
N SER A 99 16.64 23.04 -19.67
CA SER A 99 17.34 21.97 -20.37
C SER A 99 18.54 21.40 -19.62
N SER A 100 19.22 22.17 -18.76
CA SER A 100 20.42 21.73 -18.05
C SER A 100 20.17 21.44 -16.56
N GLN A 101 19.19 22.11 -15.94
CA GLN A 101 18.92 21.97 -14.50
C GLN A 101 17.70 21.09 -14.19
N GLY A 102 16.83 20.83 -15.18
CA GLY A 102 15.54 20.19 -14.98
C GLY A 102 14.47 21.18 -14.52
N LEU A 103 13.67 20.83 -13.52
CA LEU A 103 12.68 21.77 -12.97
C LEU A 103 13.38 22.79 -12.09
N VAL A 104 13.19 24.08 -12.37
CA VAL A 104 13.75 25.18 -11.58
C VAL A 104 12.60 26.01 -11.01
N LEU A 105 12.52 26.07 -9.68
CA LEU A 105 11.58 26.91 -8.95
C LEU A 105 12.28 28.21 -8.54
N ILE A 106 11.74 29.34 -8.97
CA ILE A 106 12.19 30.69 -8.60
C ILE A 106 11.08 31.47 -7.90
N ASP A 107 11.46 32.37 -6.99
CA ASP A 107 10.54 33.30 -6.35
C ASP A 107 10.13 34.47 -7.27
N ASP A 108 9.30 35.36 -6.75
CA ASP A 108 8.81 36.57 -7.43
C ASP A 108 9.90 37.60 -7.76
N ARG A 109 11.10 37.45 -7.20
CA ARG A 109 12.28 38.30 -7.41
C ARG A 109 13.32 37.63 -8.31
N GLY A 110 13.08 36.38 -8.73
CA GLY A 110 13.99 35.58 -9.55
C GLY A 110 15.07 34.83 -8.76
N ASN A 111 14.98 34.76 -7.43
CA ASN A 111 15.88 33.91 -6.65
C ASN A 111 15.46 32.44 -6.80
N GLN A 112 16.44 31.57 -7.00
CA GLN A 112 16.19 30.12 -7.06
C GLN A 112 15.86 29.58 -5.67
N LEU A 113 14.67 28.99 -5.53
CA LEU A 113 14.20 28.33 -4.31
C LEU A 113 14.55 26.84 -4.32
N TRP A 114 14.41 26.18 -5.47
CA TRP A 114 14.63 24.73 -5.60
C TRP A 114 14.95 24.33 -7.04
N THR A 115 15.64 23.21 -7.20
CA THR A 115 15.83 22.55 -8.51
C THR A 115 15.67 21.04 -8.34
N SER A 116 15.13 20.36 -9.36
CA SER A 116 15.10 18.89 -9.34
C SER A 116 16.52 18.32 -9.36
N PRO A 117 16.84 17.27 -8.59
CA PRO A 117 18.13 16.57 -8.62
C PRO A 117 18.28 15.74 -9.89
N THR A 118 18.42 16.43 -11.02
CA THR A 118 18.50 15.87 -12.37
C THR A 118 19.89 15.30 -12.64
N LYS A 119 19.96 14.09 -13.20
CA LYS A 119 21.24 13.49 -13.64
C LYS A 119 21.89 14.33 -14.74
N SER A 120 23.21 14.17 -14.91
CA SER A 120 23.95 14.83 -16.00
C SER A 120 23.37 14.42 -17.36
N GLY A 121 22.97 15.41 -18.16
CA GLY A 121 22.29 15.21 -19.44
C GLY A 121 21.62 16.50 -19.92
N VAL A 122 20.93 16.43 -21.05
CA VAL A 122 20.12 17.54 -21.58
C VAL A 122 18.67 17.12 -21.57
N VAL A 123 17.85 17.77 -20.73
CA VAL A 123 16.42 17.54 -20.65
C VAL A 123 15.77 18.03 -21.94
N ALA A 124 15.00 17.16 -22.59
CA ALA A 124 14.24 17.48 -23.80
C ALA A 124 12.77 17.80 -23.48
N PHE A 125 12.17 17.05 -22.56
CA PHE A 125 10.79 17.25 -22.12
C PHE A 125 10.52 16.63 -20.74
N GLY A 126 9.42 17.04 -20.13
CA GLY A 126 8.85 16.42 -18.94
C GLY A 126 7.44 15.91 -19.20
N SER A 127 6.96 14.97 -18.39
CA SER A 127 5.58 14.48 -18.49
C SER A 127 5.01 14.05 -17.15
N MET A 128 3.73 14.36 -16.92
CA MET A 128 2.95 13.82 -15.81
C MET A 128 2.36 12.48 -16.24
N ARG A 129 2.81 11.36 -15.67
CA ARG A 129 2.30 10.02 -16.02
C ARG A 129 1.01 9.71 -15.26
N ASP A 130 0.21 8.81 -15.83
CA ASP A 130 -1.02 8.32 -15.20
C ASP A 130 -0.77 7.48 -13.93
N SER A 131 0.47 7.09 -13.67
CA SER A 131 0.85 6.50 -12.38
C SER A 131 0.98 7.52 -11.25
N GLY A 132 0.94 8.82 -11.53
CA GLY A 132 1.28 9.87 -10.58
C GLY A 132 2.78 10.20 -10.52
N ASN A 133 3.60 9.61 -11.39
CA ASN A 133 5.03 9.90 -11.51
C ASN A 133 5.26 11.07 -12.50
N PHE A 134 5.87 12.15 -12.04
CA PHE A 134 6.33 13.22 -12.95
C PHE A 134 7.78 12.95 -13.34
N VAL A 135 8.05 12.84 -14.64
CA VAL A 135 9.37 12.44 -15.15
C VAL A 135 9.98 13.52 -16.04
N LEU A 136 11.31 13.60 -16.05
CA LEU A 136 12.11 14.37 -17.00
C LEU A 136 12.96 13.43 -17.84
N GLN A 137 12.95 13.64 -19.15
CA GLN A 137 13.61 12.75 -20.11
C GLN A 137 14.44 13.55 -21.13
N ASP A 138 15.46 12.91 -21.68
CA ASP A 138 16.25 13.44 -22.79
C ASP A 138 15.60 13.15 -24.16
N SER A 139 16.28 13.52 -25.25
CA SER A 139 15.78 13.28 -26.62
C SER A 139 15.68 11.81 -27.01
N SER A 140 16.41 10.93 -26.32
CA SER A 140 16.39 9.49 -26.49
C SER A 140 15.32 8.82 -25.61
N SER A 141 14.56 9.61 -24.84
CA SER A 141 13.62 9.16 -23.81
C SER A 141 14.27 8.49 -22.59
N ASP A 142 15.58 8.67 -22.38
CA ASP A 142 16.24 8.20 -21.18
C ASP A 142 15.83 9.05 -19.97
N MET A 143 15.62 8.40 -18.83
CA MET A 143 15.09 9.05 -17.63
C MET A 143 16.18 9.76 -16.84
N LEU A 144 16.10 11.09 -16.81
CA LEU A 144 17.06 11.96 -16.13
C LEU A 144 16.64 12.28 -14.69
N TRP A 145 15.32 12.34 -14.44
CA TRP A 145 14.74 12.55 -13.11
C TRP A 145 13.30 12.05 -13.06
N GLU A 146 12.84 11.66 -11.87
CA GLU A 146 11.45 11.31 -11.60
C GLU A 146 11.07 11.63 -10.15
N SER A 147 9.81 11.99 -9.90
CA SER A 147 9.31 12.31 -8.56
C SER A 147 9.27 11.08 -7.65
N PHE A 148 9.09 9.88 -8.21
CA PHE A 148 9.00 8.64 -7.44
C PHE A 148 10.26 8.26 -6.67
N ASN A 149 11.43 8.72 -7.11
CA ASN A 149 12.71 8.50 -6.44
C ASN A 149 12.94 9.41 -5.22
N ASP A 150 12.03 10.34 -4.96
CA ASP A 150 12.09 11.27 -3.84
C ASP A 150 10.68 11.39 -3.22
N PRO A 151 10.14 10.32 -2.59
CA PRO A 151 8.80 10.35 -2.05
C PRO A 151 8.67 11.38 -0.93
N ALA A 152 7.46 11.91 -0.79
CA ALA A 152 7.07 12.78 0.31
C ALA A 152 6.56 11.91 1.49
N ASP A 153 5.35 12.15 1.97
CA ASP A 153 4.65 11.37 3.00
C ASP A 153 3.76 10.25 2.44
N THR A 154 3.66 10.14 1.10
CA THR A 154 2.75 9.24 0.39
C THR A 154 3.52 8.36 -0.60
N ILE A 155 3.18 7.07 -0.64
CA ILE A 155 3.63 6.11 -1.67
C ILE A 155 2.44 5.75 -2.55
N LEU A 156 2.59 5.87 -3.87
CA LEU A 156 1.54 5.56 -4.85
C LEU A 156 1.62 4.10 -5.36
N PRO A 157 0.51 3.53 -5.89
CA PRO A 157 0.54 2.22 -6.53
C PRO A 157 1.60 2.14 -7.64
N GLY A 158 2.42 1.09 -7.61
CA GLY A 158 3.53 0.90 -8.56
C GLY A 158 4.77 1.76 -8.26
N GLN A 159 4.77 2.55 -7.19
CA GLN A 159 5.97 3.20 -6.67
C GLN A 159 6.73 2.24 -5.77
N TYR A 160 8.01 2.04 -6.07
CA TYR A 160 8.93 1.29 -5.24
C TYR A 160 9.94 2.28 -4.66
N TYR A 161 10.00 2.38 -3.34
CA TYR A 161 11.04 3.16 -2.68
C TYR A 161 12.15 2.20 -2.23
N TYR A 162 13.32 2.34 -2.85
CA TYR A 162 14.55 1.77 -2.32
C TYR A 162 15.21 2.84 -1.45
N PRO A 163 15.68 2.50 -0.25
CA PRO A 163 16.34 3.50 0.59
C PRO A 163 17.62 4.01 -0.08
N LYS A 164 17.85 5.33 -0.07
CA LYS A 164 19.09 5.96 -0.54
C LYS A 164 20.28 5.50 0.33
N THR A 165 21.00 4.45 -0.09
CA THR A 165 22.44 4.24 0.17
C THR A 165 22.96 2.99 -0.57
N SER A 166 23.17 3.13 -1.89
CA SER A 166 23.90 2.14 -2.69
C SER A 166 25.42 2.33 -2.59
N ALA A 167 25.96 2.27 -1.37
CA ALA A 167 27.40 2.20 -1.10
C ALA A 167 27.68 1.58 0.28
N GLY A 168 27.94 0.26 0.31
CA GLY A 168 28.39 -0.50 1.48
C GLY A 168 27.36 -1.51 1.96
N ASP A 169 27.79 -2.71 2.34
CA ASP A 169 26.95 -3.82 2.86
C ASP A 169 25.86 -3.32 3.84
N GLN A 170 24.60 -3.39 3.42
CA GLN A 170 23.45 -2.90 4.21
C GLN A 170 22.54 -4.05 4.61
N ASN A 171 22.72 -4.55 5.83
CA ASN A 171 21.63 -5.26 6.50
C ASN A 171 20.74 -4.20 7.17
N TRP A 172 19.49 -4.11 6.73
CA TRP A 172 18.47 -3.28 7.35
C TRP A 172 18.16 -3.81 8.75
N THR A 173 18.04 -2.92 9.73
CA THR A 173 17.44 -3.24 11.02
C THR A 173 16.14 -2.46 11.17
N ALA A 174 15.02 -3.17 11.27
CA ALA A 174 13.75 -2.54 11.57
C ALA A 174 13.81 -1.92 12.98
N LEU A 175 13.66 -0.59 13.06
CA LEU A 175 13.69 0.15 14.33
C LEU A 175 12.36 0.02 15.09
N TRP A 176 11.25 0.00 14.36
CA TRP A 176 9.89 -0.21 14.88
C TRP A 176 8.99 -0.70 13.74
N SER A 177 7.86 -1.31 14.09
CA SER A 177 6.79 -1.70 13.18
C SER A 177 5.45 -1.35 13.81
N GLN A 178 4.46 -0.99 12.99
CA GLN A 178 3.09 -0.85 13.44
C GLN A 178 2.22 -1.80 12.60
N PRO A 179 1.60 -2.82 13.20
CA PRO A 179 1.67 -3.21 14.62
C PRO A 179 3.05 -3.79 15.02
N ASP A 180 3.32 -3.85 16.33
CA ASP A 180 4.60 -4.35 16.87
C ASP A 180 4.86 -5.81 16.49
N ASP A 181 3.79 -6.61 16.47
CA ASP A 181 3.78 -7.99 16.02
C ASP A 181 2.51 -8.27 15.22
N ILE A 182 2.69 -8.44 13.92
CA ILE A 182 1.61 -8.67 12.95
C ILE A 182 1.02 -10.08 13.03
N CYS A 183 1.70 -11.05 13.64
CA CYS A 183 1.16 -12.39 13.86
C CYS A 183 0.06 -12.36 14.93
N ILE A 184 0.17 -11.48 15.92
CA ILE A 184 -0.82 -11.33 17.00
C ILE A 184 -1.72 -10.10 16.86
N SER A 185 -1.41 -9.19 15.93
CA SER A 185 -2.17 -7.95 15.77
C SER A 185 -3.55 -8.22 15.17
N ASN A 186 -4.60 -7.83 15.91
CA ASN A 186 -6.00 -7.90 15.50
C ASN A 186 -6.37 -9.15 14.71
N ARG A 187 -6.72 -10.21 15.47
CA ARG A 187 -7.38 -11.42 14.98
C ARG A 187 -8.42 -11.03 13.94
N VAL A 188 -8.14 -11.37 12.69
CA VAL A 188 -8.99 -10.96 11.58
C VAL A 188 -10.30 -11.72 11.75
N THR A 189 -11.41 -11.01 11.96
CA THR A 189 -12.72 -11.63 12.15
C THR A 189 -13.23 -12.35 10.90
N THR A 190 -12.53 -12.23 9.77
CA THR A 190 -12.86 -12.85 8.48
C THR A 190 -11.60 -13.06 7.64
N GLY A 191 -11.31 -14.30 7.25
CA GLY A 191 -10.14 -14.68 6.45
C GLY A 191 -9.15 -15.53 7.23
N SER A 192 -8.00 -15.86 6.63
CA SER A 192 -6.97 -16.66 7.28
C SER A 192 -6.06 -15.86 8.21
N GLY A 193 -5.97 -14.54 8.02
CA GLY A 193 -5.06 -13.68 8.77
C GLY A 193 -3.83 -13.29 7.96
N THR A 194 -2.71 -13.08 8.65
CA THR A 194 -1.39 -12.76 8.08
C THR A 194 -0.79 -13.94 7.32
N CYS A 195 -1.01 -15.17 7.80
CA CYS A 195 -0.67 -16.40 7.11
C CYS A 195 -1.94 -17.14 6.69
N GLY A 196 -1.83 -18.04 5.71
CA GLY A 196 -2.92 -18.90 5.30
C GLY A 196 -3.39 -19.86 6.39
N TYR A 197 -4.55 -20.49 6.17
CA TYR A 197 -5.11 -21.48 7.09
C TYR A 197 -4.11 -22.62 7.36
N ASN A 198 -4.04 -23.06 8.62
CA ASN A 198 -3.10 -24.09 9.09
C ASN A 198 -1.61 -23.74 8.87
N SER A 199 -1.26 -22.46 8.65
CA SER A 199 0.13 -22.01 8.64
C SER A 199 0.48 -21.32 9.96
N ILE A 200 1.72 -21.54 10.42
CA ILE A 200 2.30 -20.91 11.61
C ILE A 200 2.95 -19.59 11.21
N CYS A 201 2.53 -18.52 11.88
CA CYS A 201 3.12 -17.20 11.77
C CYS A 201 4.13 -16.98 12.89
N THR A 202 5.35 -16.62 12.50
CA THR A 202 6.40 -16.17 13.41
C THR A 202 6.92 -14.80 13.01
N LEU A 203 7.23 -13.96 13.98
CA LEU A 203 7.81 -12.64 13.71
C LEU A 203 9.33 -12.75 13.58
N GLN A 204 9.86 -12.34 12.42
CA GLN A 204 11.30 -12.30 12.19
C GLN A 204 11.96 -11.08 12.85
N THR A 205 13.29 -11.07 12.88
CA THR A 205 14.09 -9.98 13.45
C THR A 205 13.93 -8.66 12.71
N ASP A 206 13.56 -8.69 11.43
CA ASP A 206 13.26 -7.53 10.59
C ASP A 206 11.80 -7.03 10.77
N LYS A 207 11.09 -7.54 11.77
CA LYS A 207 9.69 -7.24 12.07
C LYS A 207 8.70 -7.67 10.99
N ARG A 208 9.10 -8.56 10.07
CA ARG A 208 8.20 -9.14 9.07
C ARG A 208 7.69 -10.52 9.51
N PRO A 209 6.47 -10.90 9.09
CA PRO A 209 5.96 -12.23 9.36
C PRO A 209 6.65 -13.27 8.46
N SER A 210 6.94 -14.41 9.06
CA SER A 210 7.32 -15.65 8.40
C SER A 210 6.16 -16.63 8.51
N CYS A 211 5.72 -17.19 7.39
CA CYS A 211 4.69 -18.22 7.36
C CYS A 211 5.33 -19.55 6.98
N HIS A 212 5.04 -20.60 7.75
CA HIS A 212 5.50 -21.95 7.46
C HIS A 212 4.43 -22.96 7.83
N CYS A 213 4.50 -24.15 7.23
CA CYS A 213 3.59 -25.24 7.59
C CYS A 213 4.17 -26.04 8.76
N PRO A 214 3.33 -26.53 9.68
CA PRO A 214 3.76 -27.52 10.67
C PRO A 214 4.22 -28.80 9.97
N ASP A 215 4.92 -29.66 10.71
CA ASP A 215 5.34 -30.96 10.22
C ASP A 215 4.12 -31.83 9.84
N GLY A 216 4.28 -32.62 8.79
CA GLY A 216 3.17 -33.37 8.19
C GLY A 216 2.20 -32.53 7.36
N TYR A 217 2.43 -31.22 7.19
CA TYR A 217 1.66 -30.35 6.29
C TYR A 217 2.51 -29.81 5.14
N SER A 218 1.87 -29.35 4.07
CA SER A 218 2.53 -28.72 2.93
C SER A 218 1.69 -27.60 2.35
N LEU A 219 2.34 -26.65 1.68
CA LEU A 219 1.65 -25.52 1.04
C LEU A 219 0.62 -26.01 0.03
N LEU A 220 -0.54 -25.38 0.03
CA LEU A 220 -1.58 -25.61 -0.97
C LEU A 220 -1.13 -25.11 -2.34
N ASP A 221 -0.51 -23.92 -2.39
CA ASP A 221 0.18 -23.36 -3.55
C ASP A 221 1.68 -23.19 -3.24
N PRO A 222 2.57 -23.97 -3.88
CA PRO A 222 4.02 -23.86 -3.67
C PRO A 222 4.62 -22.50 -4.01
N ASN A 223 3.93 -21.65 -4.78
CA ASN A 223 4.40 -20.30 -5.14
C ASN A 223 3.93 -19.22 -4.16
N ASP A 224 3.06 -19.55 -3.21
CA ASP A 224 2.58 -18.64 -2.19
C ASP A 224 3.18 -19.01 -0.83
N SER A 225 4.29 -18.36 -0.48
CA SER A 225 4.97 -18.60 0.80
C SER A 225 4.16 -18.15 2.02
N TYR A 226 3.13 -17.33 1.84
CA TYR A 226 2.21 -16.89 2.89
C TYR A 226 0.89 -17.68 2.88
N GLY A 227 0.79 -18.67 1.99
CA GLY A 227 -0.44 -19.39 1.70
C GLY A 227 -0.87 -20.40 2.76
N ALA A 228 -2.01 -21.04 2.48
CA ALA A 228 -2.59 -22.05 3.37
C ALA A 228 -1.85 -23.39 3.28
N CYS A 229 -1.84 -24.13 4.37
CA CYS A 229 -1.27 -25.47 4.47
C CYS A 229 -2.37 -26.54 4.45
N LYS A 230 -2.06 -27.67 3.82
CA LYS A 230 -2.88 -28.89 3.83
C LYS A 230 -2.13 -30.03 4.50
N PRO A 231 -2.81 -30.94 5.21
CA PRO A 231 -2.17 -32.14 5.74
C PRO A 231 -1.72 -33.05 4.59
N ASN A 232 -0.60 -33.74 4.80
CA ASN A 232 -0.05 -34.74 3.87
C ASN A 232 -0.66 -36.14 4.08
N TYR A 233 -1.61 -36.25 5.00
CA TYR A 233 -2.32 -37.46 5.34
C TYR A 233 -3.83 -37.23 5.27
N THR A 234 -4.59 -38.32 5.17
CA THR A 234 -6.05 -38.27 5.24
C THR A 234 -6.49 -38.65 6.64
N GLN A 235 -7.32 -37.80 7.26
CA GLN A 235 -7.94 -38.13 8.54
C GLN A 235 -9.08 -39.13 8.27
N ILE A 236 -8.94 -40.33 8.82
CA ILE A 236 -9.87 -41.45 8.73
C ILE A 236 -10.59 -41.51 10.06
N CYS A 237 -11.91 -41.46 9.98
CA CYS A 237 -12.78 -41.35 11.13
C CYS A 237 -14.00 -42.23 10.89
N GLY A 238 -14.05 -43.39 11.54
CA GLY A 238 -15.13 -44.36 11.39
C GLY A 238 -14.79 -45.70 12.03
N GLU A 239 -15.80 -46.40 12.52
CA GLU A 239 -15.67 -47.70 13.20
C GLU A 239 -15.21 -48.84 12.27
N ASP A 240 -15.22 -48.63 10.94
CA ASP A 240 -15.26 -49.75 10.00
C ASP A 240 -13.95 -50.15 9.29
N GLU A 241 -12.85 -49.38 9.28
CA GLU A 241 -11.68 -49.82 8.47
C GLU A 241 -10.27 -49.49 9.03
N GLY A 242 -10.05 -49.46 10.34
CA GLY A 242 -8.67 -49.27 10.81
C GLY A 242 -8.38 -49.37 12.29
N GLY A 243 -8.52 -50.55 12.91
CA GLY A 243 -7.91 -50.84 14.22
C GLY A 243 -8.15 -49.80 15.33
N PRO A 244 -7.33 -49.79 16.41
CA PRO A 244 -7.35 -48.71 17.40
C PRO A 244 -6.82 -47.42 16.78
N VAL A 245 -7.57 -46.31 16.93
CA VAL A 245 -7.19 -44.95 16.47
C VAL A 245 -5.80 -44.52 16.98
N GLU A 246 -5.43 -45.02 18.16
CA GLU A 246 -4.12 -44.83 18.82
C GLU A 246 -2.93 -45.34 18.01
N ASN A 247 -3.15 -46.25 17.05
CA ASN A 247 -2.11 -46.76 16.15
C ASN A 247 -2.08 -46.04 14.79
N LEU A 248 -3.06 -45.18 14.50
CA LEU A 248 -3.18 -44.48 13.22
C LEU A 248 -2.66 -43.05 13.27
N TYR A 249 -2.77 -42.40 14.44
CA TYR A 249 -2.42 -41.01 14.64
C TYR A 249 -1.50 -40.85 15.84
N ASP A 250 -0.45 -40.06 15.67
CA ASP A 250 0.38 -39.58 16.76
C ASP A 250 0.19 -38.06 16.91
N PHE A 251 0.47 -37.54 18.10
CA PHE A 251 0.47 -36.10 18.34
C PHE A 251 1.88 -35.58 18.22
N GLU A 252 2.03 -34.52 17.45
CA GLU A 252 3.22 -33.71 17.47
C GLU A 252 3.03 -32.56 18.45
N GLU A 253 3.98 -32.42 19.36
CA GLU A 253 3.93 -31.38 20.39
C GLU A 253 4.53 -30.08 19.84
N LEU A 254 3.68 -29.04 19.76
CA LEU A 254 4.07 -27.68 19.43
C LEU A 254 3.96 -26.81 20.67
N THR A 255 5.05 -26.14 21.04
CA THR A 255 5.08 -25.26 22.22
C THR A 255 4.90 -23.79 21.81
N ASN A 256 4.31 -22.99 22.69
CA ASN A 256 4.01 -21.57 22.49
C ASN A 256 3.08 -21.23 21.30
N ILE A 257 2.47 -22.23 20.66
CA ILE A 257 1.58 -22.00 19.52
C ILE A 257 0.11 -22.04 19.95
N ASP A 258 -0.69 -21.09 19.50
CA ASP A 258 -2.15 -21.06 19.64
C ASP A 258 -2.85 -20.94 18.28
N TRP A 259 -4.09 -21.44 18.19
CA TRP A 259 -4.99 -21.14 17.07
C TRP A 259 -6.15 -20.30 17.57
N PRO A 260 -6.01 -18.97 17.52
CA PRO A 260 -7.08 -18.06 17.87
C PRO A 260 -8.41 -18.41 17.20
N GLU A 261 -9.50 -18.37 17.96
CA GLU A 261 -10.89 -18.42 17.46
C GLU A 261 -11.34 -19.75 16.84
N ALA A 262 -10.47 -20.75 16.81
CA ALA A 262 -10.78 -22.12 16.34
C ALA A 262 -11.30 -23.06 17.46
N ASP A 263 -11.45 -22.54 18.68
CA ASP A 263 -11.94 -23.28 19.84
C ASP A 263 -13.41 -23.64 19.68
N TYR A 264 -13.74 -24.94 19.74
CA TYR A 264 -15.12 -25.40 19.73
C TYR A 264 -15.55 -26.08 21.04
N ALA A 265 -14.60 -26.50 21.87
CA ALA A 265 -14.87 -27.05 23.19
C ALA A 265 -13.79 -26.70 24.22
N LEU A 266 -14.23 -26.47 25.46
CA LEU A 266 -13.38 -26.30 26.64
C LEU A 266 -13.75 -27.37 27.66
N LEU A 267 -12.77 -28.17 28.08
CA LEU A 267 -12.95 -29.26 29.05
C LEU A 267 -12.16 -28.96 30.33
N GLN A 268 -12.85 -29.04 31.47
CA GLN A 268 -12.31 -28.82 32.81
C GLN A 268 -13.06 -29.69 33.84
N PRO A 269 -12.38 -30.32 34.82
CA PRO A 269 -10.92 -30.42 34.95
C PRO A 269 -10.35 -31.53 34.05
N PHE A 270 -9.28 -31.24 33.30
CA PHE A 270 -8.58 -32.20 32.45
C PHE A 270 -7.08 -32.11 32.68
N ASN A 271 -6.37 -33.23 32.65
CA ASN A 271 -4.91 -33.23 32.50
C ASN A 271 -4.52 -33.38 31.03
N GLU A 272 -3.24 -33.15 30.73
CA GLU A 272 -2.69 -33.19 29.37
C GLU A 272 -2.99 -34.53 28.65
N GLY A 273 -2.74 -35.66 29.32
CA GLY A 273 -3.00 -36.98 28.74
C GLY A 273 -4.48 -37.23 28.44
N GLN A 274 -5.38 -36.79 29.32
CA GLN A 274 -6.83 -36.85 29.10
C GLN A 274 -7.26 -35.94 27.93
N CYS A 275 -6.63 -34.77 27.79
CA CYS A 275 -6.90 -33.84 26.70
C CYS A 275 -6.50 -34.44 25.36
N ARG A 276 -5.30 -35.02 25.28
CA ARG A 276 -4.79 -35.74 24.12
C ARG A 276 -5.73 -36.88 23.71
N GLN A 277 -6.13 -37.73 24.67
CA GLN A 277 -7.03 -38.84 24.40
C GLN A 277 -8.42 -38.38 23.96
N SER A 278 -8.96 -37.31 24.57
CA SER A 278 -10.25 -36.74 24.18
C SER A 278 -10.24 -36.19 22.76
N CYS A 279 -9.12 -35.65 22.30
CA CYS A 279 -8.94 -35.18 20.93
C CYS A 279 -8.82 -36.35 19.94
N LEU A 280 -8.04 -37.39 20.28
CA LEU A 280 -7.90 -38.61 19.44
C LEU A 280 -9.24 -39.25 19.10
N HIS A 281 -10.19 -39.27 20.03
CA HIS A 281 -11.51 -39.86 19.83
C HIS A 281 -12.57 -38.91 19.25
N ASP A 282 -12.18 -37.69 18.86
CA ASP A 282 -13.10 -36.71 18.29
C ASP A 282 -12.65 -36.32 16.89
N CYS A 283 -13.44 -36.72 15.91
CA CYS A 283 -13.16 -36.49 14.50
C CYS A 283 -13.17 -35.03 14.06
N LEU A 284 -13.71 -34.13 14.87
CA LEU A 284 -13.62 -32.69 14.65
C LEU A 284 -12.35 -32.08 15.27
N CYS A 285 -11.68 -32.82 16.15
CA CYS A 285 -10.49 -32.36 16.83
C CYS A 285 -9.28 -32.55 15.95
N ALA A 286 -8.63 -31.45 15.62
CA ALA A 286 -7.34 -31.45 14.95
C ALA A 286 -6.21 -31.04 15.88
N VAL A 287 -6.50 -30.16 16.84
CA VAL A 287 -5.52 -29.67 17.81
C VAL A 287 -6.15 -29.66 19.19
N ALA A 288 -5.37 -30.12 20.17
CA ALA A 288 -5.66 -30.00 21.58
C ALA A 288 -4.64 -29.05 22.20
N ILE A 289 -5.11 -27.99 22.85
CA ILE A 289 -4.25 -27.08 23.60
C ILE A 289 -4.46 -27.33 25.09
N PHE A 290 -3.35 -27.54 25.78
CA PHE A 290 -3.31 -27.59 27.23
C PHE A 290 -2.57 -26.35 27.74
N ARG A 291 -3.25 -25.47 28.48
CA ARG A 291 -2.63 -24.30 29.12
C ARG A 291 -2.66 -24.48 30.62
N SER A 292 -1.61 -24.00 31.29
CA SER A 292 -1.44 -24.00 32.75
C SER A 292 -2.77 -23.84 33.50
N GLY A 293 -3.14 -24.87 34.27
CA GLY A 293 -4.50 -25.06 34.75
C GLY A 293 -5.06 -26.35 34.17
N ASP A 294 -6.02 -26.95 34.82
CA ASP A 294 -6.71 -28.18 34.43
C ASP A 294 -7.63 -27.99 33.21
N MET A 295 -7.16 -27.27 32.20
CA MET A 295 -7.94 -26.72 31.09
C MET A 295 -7.48 -27.28 29.75
N CYS A 296 -8.39 -27.91 29.04
CA CYS A 296 -8.17 -28.48 27.71
C CYS A 296 -9.06 -27.77 26.67
N TRP A 297 -8.44 -27.16 25.66
CA TRP A 297 -9.15 -26.54 24.53
C TRP A 297 -9.03 -27.44 23.31
N LYS A 298 -10.18 -27.80 22.72
CA LYS A 298 -10.24 -28.57 21.48
C LYS A 298 -10.53 -27.64 20.32
N LYS A 299 -9.77 -27.80 19.24
CA LYS A 299 -9.80 -26.92 18.08
C LYS A 299 -9.96 -27.67 16.76
N SER A 300 -10.62 -27.02 15.82
CA SER A 300 -10.86 -27.53 14.46
C SER A 300 -9.98 -26.80 13.42
N CYS A 301 -9.62 -27.48 12.33
CA CYS A 301 -8.72 -26.98 11.26
C CYS A 301 -9.35 -25.89 10.37
N HIS A 302 -9.43 -24.63 10.81
CA HIS A 302 -9.89 -23.52 9.94
C HIS A 302 -9.34 -22.14 10.35
N SER A 303 -8.14 -22.04 10.92
CA SER A 303 -7.54 -20.75 11.35
C SER A 303 -6.01 -20.73 11.15
N GLN A 304 -5.39 -19.55 11.26
CA GLN A 304 -3.94 -19.38 11.31
C GLN A 304 -3.40 -19.74 12.70
N MET A 305 -2.21 -20.33 12.75
CA MET A 305 -1.48 -20.57 14.00
C MET A 305 -0.53 -19.40 14.27
N VAL A 306 -0.38 -19.05 15.54
CA VAL A 306 0.50 -17.96 15.98
C VAL A 306 1.39 -18.48 17.11
N GLU A 307 2.68 -18.21 17.02
CA GLU A 307 3.69 -18.43 18.08
C GLU A 307 3.87 -17.17 18.94
#